data_AF-A0A925L6Z7-F1
#
_entry.id   AF-A0A925L6Z7-F1
#
_cell.length_a   1.000
_cell.length_b   1.000
_cell.length_c   1.000
_cell.angle_alpha   90.00
_cell.angle_beta   90.00
_cell.angle_gamma   90.00
#
_symmetry.space_group_name_H-M   'P 1'
#
loop_
_entity.id
_entity.type
_entity.pdbx_description
1 polymer ?
#
loop_
_entity_poly.entity_id
_entity_poly.type
_entity_poly.pdbx_seq_one_letter_code
_entity_poly.pdbx_strand_id
1 'polypeptide(L)'
;MNLPAALALMAASGFAALAYQIVWTQQSSIWLGHESTAVLAVIGAFFAGLAIGAHALSHRVEASPRPALWYAACEAVIGVWGVVLALLMAPAGETLLRLIGDTPSAAWQASVAFVGTFLLLLPATAAMGATLPALERVLARSSSGQSLAALYAGNTFGAVLGVLAAAFWLVPEFGLTRTTLLCALLNLLCAAATLLLFPRHDLPVPTAPALPRSKGLMPLLAVTGLLGIGYEVLVVRVLRQVAENTVYTFAMLLAVYLVGTALGAAAYQRWSCRASPERRGDTLLLALAFSCLLGTASLWMAEEIKALFLHTAGAGMGSALAAEALLAAVAFLLPTIVMGALFSHLCTRALAEGVGFGRALAGNTLGAAAAPWVFGLLFAPAFGPKAALLAVVVGYALLAVRRSGWARPVALGAATAALAVFSPPLAFVEVPEGGRIVSYRDGAMGAVSVVEDASGVSRLRIDNRQQEGSSATRLTDARLALLPVLLHPAPRRALFLGLGTGVTALSARS
;
A
#
# COMPACT_ATOMS: atom_id res chain seq x y z
N MET A 1 -1.11 2.02 35.76
CA MET A 1 -1.55 2.63 34.47
C MET A 1 -2.27 1.57 33.65
N ASN A 2 -3.35 1.93 32.96
CA ASN A 2 -4.29 0.98 32.36
C ASN A 2 -3.79 0.52 30.97
N LEU A 3 -2.88 -0.46 30.95
CA LEU A 3 -2.42 -1.10 29.70
C LEU A 3 -3.58 -1.59 28.81
N PRO A 4 -4.64 -2.26 29.35
CA PRO A 4 -5.78 -2.67 28.52
C PRO A 4 -6.49 -1.51 27.82
N ALA A 5 -6.64 -0.36 28.50
CA ALA A 5 -7.25 0.82 27.91
C ALA A 5 -6.38 1.40 26.78
N ALA A 6 -5.05 1.43 26.97
CA ALA A 6 -4.13 1.89 25.93
C ALA A 6 -4.15 0.96 24.70
N LEU A 7 -4.23 -0.36 24.90
CA LEU A 7 -4.37 -1.32 23.80
C LEU A 7 -5.68 -1.13 23.05
N ALA A 8 -6.79 -0.91 23.75
CA ALA A 8 -8.09 -0.65 23.13
C ALA A 8 -8.08 0.65 22.31
N LEU A 9 -7.52 1.74 22.85
CA LEU A 9 -7.35 3.00 22.14
C LEU A 9 -6.50 2.83 20.87
N MET A 10 -5.40 2.10 20.98
CA MET A 10 -4.49 1.86 19.86
C MET A 10 -5.13 0.96 18.79
N ALA A 11 -5.91 -0.05 19.18
CA ALA A 11 -6.69 -0.86 18.25
C ALA A 11 -7.78 -0.04 17.54
N ALA A 12 -8.51 0.82 18.27
CA ALA A 12 -9.52 1.70 17.67
C ALA A 12 -8.89 2.73 16.70
N SER A 13 -7.76 3.32 17.08
CA SER A 13 -7.00 4.25 16.24
C SER A 13 -6.49 3.56 14.97
N GLY A 14 -5.89 2.37 15.10
CA GLY A 14 -5.45 1.55 13.97
C GLY A 14 -6.60 1.16 13.05
N PHE A 15 -7.75 0.77 13.60
CA PHE A 15 -8.97 0.49 12.84
C PHE A 15 -9.38 1.68 11.98
N ALA A 16 -9.50 2.87 12.59
CA ALA A 16 -9.87 4.08 11.87
C ALA A 16 -8.84 4.45 10.81
N ALA A 17 -7.54 4.37 11.12
CA ALA A 17 -6.46 4.76 10.21
C ALA A 17 -6.48 3.97 8.90
N LEU A 18 -6.67 2.65 8.95
CA LEU A 18 -6.67 1.83 7.75
C LEU A 18 -8.05 1.74 7.09
N ALA A 19 -9.14 1.93 7.83
CA ALA A 19 -10.45 2.17 7.25
C ALA A 19 -10.46 3.46 6.40
N TYR A 20 -9.86 4.53 6.91
CA TYR A 20 -9.64 5.77 6.15
C TYR A 20 -8.83 5.52 4.89
N GLN A 21 -7.75 4.73 4.96
CA GLN A 21 -6.94 4.43 3.77
C GLN A 21 -7.78 3.78 2.65
N ILE A 22 -8.66 2.83 2.99
CA ILE A 22 -9.58 2.20 2.02
C ILE A 22 -10.56 3.23 1.46
N VAL A 23 -11.19 4.03 2.32
CA VAL A 23 -12.16 5.05 1.89
C VAL A 23 -11.51 6.10 1.00
N TRP A 24 -10.35 6.63 1.38
CA TRP A 24 -9.62 7.65 0.62
C TRP A 24 -9.11 7.11 -0.71
N THR A 25 -8.72 5.83 -0.77
CA THR A 25 -8.36 5.17 -2.04
C THR A 25 -9.56 5.12 -2.99
N GLN A 26 -10.73 4.71 -2.50
CA GLN A 26 -11.96 4.69 -3.31
C GLN A 26 -12.44 6.10 -3.70
N GLN A 27 -12.40 7.07 -2.78
CA GLN A 27 -12.73 8.46 -3.11
C GLN A 27 -11.78 9.03 -4.16
N SER A 28 -10.48 8.72 -4.04
CA SER A 28 -9.47 9.18 -4.99
C SER A 28 -9.63 8.54 -6.36
N SER A 29 -10.03 7.27 -6.44
CA SER A 29 -10.25 6.60 -7.73
C SER A 29 -11.41 7.21 -8.52
N ILE A 30 -12.45 7.73 -7.84
CA ILE A 30 -13.60 8.38 -8.48
C ILE A 30 -13.17 9.60 -9.32
N TRP A 31 -12.32 10.48 -8.79
CA TRP A 31 -11.89 11.69 -9.50
C TRP A 31 -10.57 11.54 -10.26
N LEU A 32 -9.72 10.56 -9.92
CA LEU A 32 -8.54 10.23 -10.73
C LEU A 32 -8.89 9.40 -11.97
N GLY A 33 -10.07 8.81 -12.00
CA GLY A 33 -10.56 7.96 -13.09
C GLY A 33 -9.86 6.60 -13.19
N HIS A 34 -8.91 6.30 -12.29
CA HIS A 34 -8.13 5.07 -12.30
C HIS A 34 -7.77 4.61 -10.87
N GLU A 35 -8.15 3.37 -10.55
CA GLU A 35 -7.90 2.76 -9.25
C GLU A 35 -6.41 2.61 -8.92
N SER A 36 -5.58 2.20 -9.89
CA SER A 36 -4.14 1.99 -9.68
C SER A 36 -3.40 3.27 -9.26
N THR A 37 -3.74 4.40 -9.88
CA THR A 37 -3.12 5.70 -9.52
C THR A 37 -3.60 6.18 -8.17
N ALA A 38 -4.87 5.98 -7.85
CA ALA A 38 -5.42 6.31 -6.54
C ALA A 38 -4.72 5.51 -5.43
N VAL A 39 -4.55 4.19 -5.61
CA VAL A 39 -3.83 3.33 -4.67
C VAL A 39 -2.40 3.84 -4.45
N LEU A 40 -1.64 4.09 -5.53
CA LEU A 40 -0.26 4.57 -5.42
C LEU A 40 -0.16 5.95 -4.76
N ALA A 41 -1.06 6.88 -5.12
CA ALA A 41 -1.09 8.23 -4.57
C ALA A 41 -1.45 8.23 -3.09
N VAL A 42 -2.47 7.47 -2.69
CA VAL A 42 -2.90 7.36 -1.29
C VAL A 42 -1.87 6.65 -0.44
N ILE A 43 -1.28 5.54 -0.90
CA ILE A 43 -0.19 4.86 -0.17
C ILE A 43 1.00 5.82 0.00
N GLY A 44 1.44 6.47 -1.08
CA GLY A 44 2.54 7.44 -1.04
C GLY A 44 2.26 8.58 -0.07
N ALA A 45 1.06 9.17 -0.14
CA ALA A 45 0.62 10.24 0.75
C ALA A 45 0.53 9.80 2.22
N PHE A 46 0.00 8.61 2.47
CA PHE A 46 -0.15 8.04 3.81
C PHE A 46 1.22 7.86 4.47
N PHE A 47 2.14 7.15 3.82
CA PHE A 47 3.49 6.95 4.34
C PHE A 47 4.29 8.27 4.43
N ALA A 48 4.17 9.18 3.45
CA ALA A 48 4.83 10.48 3.51
C ALA A 48 4.37 11.30 4.72
N GLY A 49 3.05 11.37 4.94
CA GLY A 49 2.48 12.06 6.09
C GLY A 49 2.90 11.44 7.41
N LEU A 50 2.82 10.11 7.55
CA LEU A 50 3.30 9.40 8.74
C LEU A 50 4.78 9.71 9.02
N ALA A 51 5.63 9.72 7.99
CA ALA A 51 7.06 10.00 8.13
C ALA A 51 7.31 11.44 8.59
N ILE A 52 6.60 12.42 8.00
CA ILE A 52 6.68 13.84 8.39
C ILE A 52 6.21 14.02 9.84
N GLY A 53 5.06 13.43 10.20
CA GLY A 53 4.51 13.46 11.55
C GLY A 53 5.44 12.87 12.58
N ALA A 54 5.93 11.64 12.33
CA ALA A 54 6.87 10.97 13.19
C ALA A 54 8.19 11.75 13.32
N HIS A 55 8.70 12.37 12.25
CA HIS A 55 9.92 13.18 12.33
C HIS A 55 9.71 14.51 13.09
N ALA A 56 8.65 15.25 12.77
CA ALA A 56 8.41 16.58 13.28
C ALA A 56 7.85 16.61 14.71
N LEU A 57 7.06 15.60 15.10
CA LEU A 57 6.32 15.59 16.36
C LEU A 57 6.96 14.68 17.42
N SER A 58 7.63 13.59 17.05
CA SER A 58 8.15 12.60 18.04
C SER A 58 9.03 13.23 19.12
N HIS A 59 9.98 14.08 18.76
CA HIS A 59 10.86 14.73 19.74
C HIS A 59 10.08 15.59 20.74
N ARG A 60 9.07 16.34 20.27
CA ARG A 60 8.22 17.17 21.13
C ARG A 60 7.35 16.32 22.04
N VAL A 61 6.85 15.20 21.53
CA VAL A 61 6.04 14.23 22.28
C VAL A 61 6.87 13.54 23.37
N GLU A 62 8.05 13.03 23.02
CA GLU A 62 8.96 12.34 23.93
C GLU A 62 9.44 13.26 25.06
N ALA A 63 9.72 14.53 24.74
CA ALA A 63 10.13 15.55 25.70
C ALA A 63 8.96 16.19 26.47
N SER A 64 7.70 15.85 26.15
CA SER A 64 6.55 16.47 26.79
C SER A 64 6.30 15.89 28.18
N PRO A 65 6.00 16.75 29.18
CA PRO A 65 5.49 16.29 30.46
C PRO A 65 4.04 15.74 30.35
N ARG A 66 3.30 16.08 29.29
CA ARG A 66 1.87 15.71 29.12
C ARG A 66 1.63 14.91 27.85
N PRO A 67 2.15 13.67 27.72
CA PRO A 67 2.01 12.87 26.50
C PRO A 67 0.56 12.44 26.22
N ALA A 68 -0.30 12.32 27.23
CA ALA A 68 -1.72 12.02 27.04
C ALA A 68 -2.44 13.14 26.28
N LEU A 69 -2.06 14.41 26.49
CA LEU A 69 -2.60 15.53 25.71
C LEU A 69 -2.12 15.48 24.26
N TRP A 70 -0.88 15.06 24.00
CA TRP A 70 -0.39 14.88 22.64
C TRP A 70 -1.16 13.79 21.90
N TYR A 71 -1.36 12.63 22.53
CA TYR A 71 -2.16 11.56 21.94
C TYR A 71 -3.59 12.04 21.65
N ALA A 72 -4.25 12.66 22.65
CA ALA A 72 -5.60 13.18 22.48
C ALA A 72 -5.69 14.26 21.39
N ALA A 73 -4.69 15.15 21.28
CA ALA A 73 -4.64 16.16 20.24
C ALA A 73 -4.44 15.52 18.85
N CYS A 74 -3.58 14.50 18.72
CA CYS A 74 -3.41 13.79 17.45
C CYS A 74 -4.71 13.10 17.01
N GLU A 75 -5.36 12.36 17.91
CA GLU A 75 -6.66 11.72 17.66
C GLU A 75 -7.74 12.75 17.31
N ALA A 76 -7.77 13.90 18.00
CA ALA A 76 -8.70 14.98 17.68
C ALA A 76 -8.43 15.59 16.29
N VAL A 77 -7.17 15.81 15.92
CA VAL A 77 -6.80 16.29 14.59
C VAL A 77 -7.22 15.28 13.52
N ILE A 78 -6.99 13.98 13.73
CA ILE A 78 -7.41 12.92 12.79
C ILE A 78 -8.94 12.95 12.64
N GLY A 79 -9.68 12.96 13.75
CA GLY A 79 -11.14 12.96 13.71
C GLY A 79 -11.74 14.22 13.08
N VAL A 80 -11.29 15.40 13.49
CA VAL A 80 -11.76 16.68 12.92
C VAL A 80 -11.39 16.76 11.45
N TRP A 81 -10.17 16.39 11.06
CA TRP A 81 -9.76 16.40 9.67
C TRP A 81 -10.50 15.35 8.84
N GLY A 82 -10.87 14.21 9.43
CA GLY A 82 -11.76 13.23 8.82
C GLY A 82 -13.14 13.81 8.47
N VAL A 83 -13.73 14.60 9.37
CA VAL A 83 -14.99 15.35 9.09
C VAL A 83 -14.77 16.38 7.99
N VAL A 84 -13.66 17.14 8.05
CA VAL A 84 -13.31 18.11 7.00
C VAL A 84 -13.20 17.41 5.65
N LEU A 85 -12.48 16.29 5.55
CA LEU A 85 -12.34 15.53 4.31
C LEU A 85 -13.67 14.95 3.83
N ALA A 86 -14.54 14.49 4.73
CA ALA A 86 -15.87 14.02 4.36
C ALA A 86 -16.69 15.08 3.60
N LEU A 87 -16.49 16.36 3.90
CA LEU A 87 -17.14 17.50 3.24
C LEU A 87 -16.33 18.03 2.05
N LEU A 88 -14.99 18.05 2.18
CA LEU A 88 -14.07 18.67 1.24
C LEU A 88 -13.77 17.78 0.03
N MET A 89 -13.94 16.46 0.12
CA MET A 89 -13.44 15.56 -0.92
C MET A 89 -14.13 15.72 -2.28
N ALA A 90 -15.43 15.97 -2.30
CA ALA A 90 -16.15 16.26 -3.55
C ALA A 90 -15.67 17.56 -4.23
N PRO A 91 -15.69 18.74 -3.58
CA PRO A 91 -15.21 19.97 -4.21
C PRO A 91 -13.69 19.97 -4.49
N ALA A 92 -12.89 19.27 -3.67
CA ALA A 92 -11.47 19.09 -3.94
C ALA A 92 -11.25 18.24 -5.20
N GLY A 93 -11.99 17.15 -5.36
CA GLY A 93 -11.96 16.32 -6.57
C GLY A 93 -12.29 17.11 -7.83
N GLU A 94 -13.36 17.93 -7.80
CA GLU A 94 -13.70 18.81 -8.91
C GLU A 94 -12.60 19.84 -9.21
N THR A 95 -11.99 20.42 -8.18
CA THR A 95 -10.92 21.41 -8.34
C THR A 95 -9.67 20.76 -8.94
N LEU A 96 -9.29 19.58 -8.47
CA LEU A 96 -8.16 18.82 -8.99
C LEU A 96 -8.40 18.41 -10.44
N LEU A 97 -9.62 17.98 -10.80
CA LEU A 97 -10.00 17.71 -12.19
C LEU A 97 -9.85 18.94 -13.09
N ARG A 98 -10.31 20.12 -12.63
CA ARG A 98 -10.13 21.39 -13.38
C ARG A 98 -8.66 21.76 -13.54
N LEU A 99 -7.82 21.47 -12.53
CA LEU A 99 -6.37 21.71 -12.60
C LEU A 99 -5.65 20.74 -13.55
N ILE A 100 -6.12 19.49 -13.65
CA ILE A 100 -5.63 18.52 -14.63
C ILE A 100 -5.98 19.01 -16.04
N GLY A 101 -7.21 19.49 -16.25
CA GLY A 101 -7.69 19.98 -17.54
C GLY A 101 -8.00 18.86 -18.54
N ASP A 102 -8.40 19.24 -19.76
CA ASP A 102 -8.95 18.30 -20.74
C ASP A 102 -7.88 17.49 -21.49
N THR A 103 -6.67 18.04 -21.63
CA THR A 103 -5.54 17.42 -22.34
C THR A 103 -4.24 17.53 -21.53
N PRO A 104 -4.16 16.92 -20.34
CA PRO A 104 -2.97 16.97 -19.51
C PRO A 104 -1.82 16.17 -20.15
N SER A 105 -0.58 16.60 -19.88
CA SER A 105 0.55 15.69 -20.03
C SER A 105 0.49 14.63 -18.92
N ALA A 106 0.99 13.42 -19.19
CA ALA A 106 1.01 12.33 -18.19
C ALA A 106 1.72 12.74 -16.89
N ALA A 107 2.82 13.51 -17.00
CA ALA A 107 3.56 14.03 -15.86
C ALA A 107 2.75 15.04 -15.04
N TRP A 108 1.98 15.91 -15.70
CA TRP A 108 1.12 16.87 -15.01
C TRP A 108 -0.02 16.17 -14.27
N GLN A 109 -0.72 15.25 -14.94
CA GLN A 109 -1.78 14.46 -14.33
C GLN A 109 -1.27 13.71 -13.09
N ALA A 110 -0.12 13.04 -13.20
CA ALA A 110 0.51 12.35 -12.06
C ALA A 110 0.90 13.33 -10.95
N SER A 111 1.46 14.50 -11.28
CA SER A 111 1.85 15.50 -10.29
C SER A 111 0.65 16.01 -9.50
N VAL A 112 -0.44 16.41 -10.18
CA VAL A 112 -1.67 16.87 -9.52
C VAL A 112 -2.30 15.76 -8.69
N ALA A 113 -2.34 14.53 -9.21
CA ALA A 113 -2.88 13.37 -8.50
C ALA A 113 -2.14 13.14 -7.18
N PHE A 114 -0.81 13.00 -7.23
CA PHE A 114 -0.03 12.65 -6.05
C PHE A 114 0.13 13.81 -5.07
N VAL A 115 0.42 15.02 -5.56
CA VAL A 115 0.59 16.21 -4.70
C VAL A 115 -0.75 16.62 -4.11
N GLY A 116 -1.82 16.62 -4.90
CA GLY A 116 -3.17 16.91 -4.42
C GLY A 116 -3.61 15.94 -3.33
N THR A 117 -3.45 14.64 -3.57
CA THR A 117 -3.75 13.60 -2.57
C THR A 117 -2.89 13.77 -1.32
N PHE A 118 -1.58 14.01 -1.48
CA PHE A 118 -0.67 14.25 -0.36
C PHE A 118 -1.11 15.44 0.50
N LEU A 119 -1.39 16.59 -0.09
CA LEU A 119 -1.81 17.79 0.64
C LEU A 119 -3.15 17.60 1.35
N LEU A 120 -4.10 16.92 0.72
CA LEU A 120 -5.40 16.61 1.32
C LEU A 120 -5.26 15.71 2.55
N LEU A 121 -4.43 14.68 2.47
CA LEU A 121 -4.31 13.68 3.54
C LEU A 121 -3.32 14.10 4.65
N LEU A 122 -2.41 15.04 4.37
CA LEU A 122 -1.27 15.38 5.24
C LEU A 122 -1.64 15.67 6.70
N PRO A 123 -2.68 16.47 7.05
CA PRO A 123 -2.95 16.78 8.46
C PRO A 123 -3.31 15.54 9.29
N ALA A 124 -4.15 14.66 8.75
CA ALA A 124 -4.52 13.42 9.43
C ALA A 124 -3.35 12.43 9.47
N THR A 125 -2.66 12.22 8.36
CA THR A 125 -1.57 11.23 8.28
C THR A 125 -0.32 11.66 9.07
N ALA A 126 -0.03 12.95 9.15
CA ALA A 126 1.00 13.47 10.05
C ALA A 126 0.63 13.30 11.53
N ALA A 127 -0.63 13.51 11.91
CA ALA A 127 -1.08 13.21 13.26
C ALA A 127 -0.99 11.71 13.58
N MET A 128 -1.36 10.82 12.64
CA MET A 128 -1.20 9.37 12.77
C MET A 128 0.26 8.95 13.02
N GLY A 129 1.23 9.63 12.41
CA GLY A 129 2.66 9.38 12.64
C GLY A 129 3.12 9.62 14.09
N ALA A 130 2.36 10.37 14.88
CA ALA A 130 2.69 10.75 16.26
C ALA A 130 1.88 10.04 17.34
N THR A 131 0.80 9.31 16.99
CA THR A 131 -0.08 8.64 17.96
C THR A 131 0.65 7.56 18.75
N LEU A 132 1.40 6.69 18.07
CA LEU A 132 2.11 5.60 18.73
C LEU A 132 3.22 6.09 19.67
N PRO A 133 4.15 6.99 19.26
CA PRO A 133 5.12 7.59 20.19
C PRO A 133 4.45 8.27 21.40
N ALA A 134 3.30 8.92 21.21
CA ALA A 134 2.59 9.57 22.30
C ALA A 134 2.06 8.57 23.33
N LEU A 135 1.41 7.49 22.88
CA LEU A 135 0.85 6.50 23.78
C LEU A 135 1.94 5.63 24.44
N GLU A 136 3.04 5.36 23.74
CA GLU A 136 4.23 4.74 24.33
C GLU A 136 4.75 5.60 25.50
N ARG A 137 4.87 6.91 25.27
CA ARG A 137 5.35 7.85 26.30
C ARG A 137 4.40 7.95 27.49
N VAL A 138 3.09 7.81 27.28
CA VAL A 138 2.10 7.66 28.35
C VAL A 138 2.40 6.43 29.19
N LEU A 139 2.78 5.30 28.58
CA LEU A 139 3.02 4.01 29.25
C LEU A 139 4.42 3.81 29.87
N ALA A 140 5.38 4.68 29.56
CA ALA A 140 6.79 4.55 29.92
C ALA A 140 7.12 4.37 31.43
N ARG A 141 6.19 4.64 32.36
CA ARG A 141 6.39 4.45 33.82
C ARG A 141 6.23 3.01 34.31
N SER A 142 5.65 2.10 33.53
CA SER A 142 5.17 0.82 34.05
C SER A 142 5.76 -0.42 33.38
N SER A 143 6.54 -0.30 32.30
CA SER A 143 7.06 -1.47 31.60
C SER A 143 8.34 -1.13 30.84
N SER A 144 9.31 -2.06 30.91
CA SER A 144 10.37 -2.21 29.91
C SER A 144 9.76 -2.41 28.51
N GLY A 145 10.57 -2.40 27.44
CA GLY A 145 10.14 -2.37 26.03
C GLY A 145 9.05 -3.34 25.52
N GLN A 146 8.52 -4.23 26.36
CA GLN A 146 7.30 -5.03 26.14
C GLN A 146 6.04 -4.18 25.90
N SER A 147 5.92 -2.98 26.47
CA SER A 147 4.72 -2.14 26.25
C SER A 147 4.63 -1.60 24.83
N LEU A 148 5.75 -1.26 24.20
CA LEU A 148 5.79 -0.76 22.81
C LEU A 148 5.34 -1.84 21.82
N ALA A 149 5.86 -3.05 22.01
CA ALA A 149 5.48 -4.22 21.22
C ALA A 149 3.96 -4.49 21.29
N ALA A 150 3.39 -4.44 22.50
CA ALA A 150 1.96 -4.66 22.70
C ALA A 150 1.11 -3.56 22.04
N LEU A 151 1.50 -2.29 22.17
CA LEU A 151 0.83 -1.18 21.50
C LEU A 151 0.86 -1.33 19.97
N TYR A 152 2.03 -1.60 19.40
CA TYR A 152 2.16 -1.81 17.94
C TYR A 152 1.31 -3.00 17.47
N ALA A 153 1.29 -4.11 18.22
CA ALA A 153 0.44 -5.26 17.91
C ALA A 153 -1.06 -4.92 17.99
N GLY A 154 -1.49 -4.17 19.00
CA GLY A 154 -2.86 -3.68 19.12
C GLY A 154 -3.26 -2.78 17.95
N ASN A 155 -2.37 -1.86 17.55
CA ASN A 155 -2.57 -1.00 16.38
C ASN A 155 -2.77 -1.83 15.11
N THR A 156 -1.86 -2.77 14.85
CA THR A 156 -1.88 -3.58 13.64
C THR A 156 -3.08 -4.53 13.62
N PHE A 157 -3.50 -5.06 14.76
CA PHE A 157 -4.72 -5.84 14.87
C PHE A 157 -5.96 -5.00 14.52
N GLY A 158 -6.07 -3.80 15.11
CA GLY A 158 -7.11 -2.84 14.77
C GLY A 158 -7.11 -2.48 13.29
N ALA A 159 -5.94 -2.22 12.74
CA ALA A 159 -5.71 -1.93 11.32
C ALA A 159 -6.23 -3.03 10.39
N VAL A 160 -5.92 -4.30 10.66
CA VAL A 160 -6.45 -5.45 9.89
C VAL A 160 -7.98 -5.47 9.92
N LEU A 161 -8.58 -5.31 11.10
CA LEU A 161 -10.03 -5.24 11.24
C LEU A 161 -10.62 -4.04 10.50
N GLY A 162 -9.93 -2.89 10.53
CA GLY A 162 -10.33 -1.66 9.83
C GLY A 162 -10.36 -1.84 8.31
N VAL A 163 -9.32 -2.43 7.73
CA VAL A 163 -9.26 -2.75 6.29
C VAL A 163 -10.41 -3.65 5.88
N LEU A 164 -10.59 -4.77 6.60
CA LEU A 164 -11.61 -5.77 6.27
C LEU A 164 -13.02 -5.22 6.49
N ALA A 165 -13.27 -4.55 7.63
CA ALA A 165 -14.58 -3.96 7.91
C ALA A 165 -14.90 -2.85 6.91
N ALA A 166 -13.96 -1.97 6.56
CA ALA A 166 -14.20 -0.92 5.59
C ALA A 166 -14.59 -1.48 4.22
N ALA A 167 -13.80 -2.43 3.69
CA ALA A 167 -14.03 -2.99 2.37
C ALA A 167 -15.29 -3.86 2.30
N PHE A 168 -15.51 -4.75 3.26
CA PHE A 168 -16.56 -5.78 3.18
C PHE A 168 -17.86 -5.43 3.89
N TRP A 169 -17.89 -4.39 4.73
CA TRP A 169 -19.07 -4.07 5.53
C TRP A 169 -19.42 -2.58 5.55
N LEU A 170 -18.54 -1.72 6.06
CA LEU A 170 -18.88 -0.33 6.34
C LEU A 170 -19.11 0.48 5.06
N VAL A 171 -18.26 0.34 4.04
CA VAL A 171 -18.43 1.08 2.78
C VAL A 171 -19.63 0.56 1.98
N PRO A 172 -19.82 -0.76 1.80
CA PRO A 172 -21.00 -1.28 1.11
C PRO A 172 -22.33 -0.87 1.78
N GLU A 173 -22.41 -0.90 3.11
CA GLU A 173 -23.65 -0.62 3.85
C GLU A 173 -23.92 0.88 4.02
N PHE A 174 -22.89 1.65 4.39
CA PHE A 174 -23.07 3.06 4.78
C PHE A 174 -22.58 4.06 3.71
N GLY A 175 -21.78 3.62 2.74
CA GLY A 175 -21.14 4.48 1.76
C GLY A 175 -19.95 5.28 2.32
N LEU A 176 -19.11 5.79 1.42
CA LEU A 176 -17.82 6.42 1.73
C LEU A 176 -17.90 7.55 2.78
N THR A 177 -18.86 8.46 2.65
CA THR A 177 -18.99 9.61 3.56
C THR A 177 -19.35 9.18 4.97
N ARG A 178 -20.34 8.29 5.14
CA ARG A 178 -20.76 7.85 6.48
C ARG A 178 -19.70 6.99 7.15
N THR A 179 -19.00 6.14 6.39
CA THR A 179 -17.83 5.41 6.91
C THR A 179 -16.74 6.37 7.40
N THR A 180 -16.44 7.43 6.65
CA THR A 180 -15.49 8.49 7.06
C THR A 180 -15.90 9.15 8.38
N LEU A 181 -17.20 9.47 8.52
CA LEU A 181 -17.73 10.08 9.74
C LEU A 181 -17.72 9.11 10.94
N LEU A 182 -17.94 7.82 10.73
CA LEU A 182 -17.84 6.80 11.77
C LEU A 182 -16.39 6.67 12.27
N CYS A 183 -15.41 6.62 11.36
CA CYS A 183 -13.99 6.66 11.72
C CYS A 183 -13.65 7.95 12.48
N ALA A 184 -14.20 9.10 12.04
CA ALA A 184 -13.95 10.38 12.68
C ALA A 184 -14.47 10.41 14.12
N LEU A 185 -15.69 9.92 14.31
CA LEU A 185 -16.27 9.74 15.64
C LEU A 185 -15.39 8.81 16.50
N LEU A 186 -14.91 7.71 15.96
CA LEU A 186 -14.04 6.78 16.68
C LEU A 186 -12.75 7.46 17.16
N ASN A 187 -12.09 8.26 16.31
CA ASN A 187 -10.91 9.03 16.72
C ASN A 187 -11.24 10.09 17.78
N LEU A 188 -12.35 10.83 17.65
CA LEU A 188 -12.78 11.80 18.66
C LEU A 188 -13.10 11.13 20.01
N LEU A 189 -13.69 9.94 19.98
CA LEU A 189 -13.92 9.12 21.17
C LEU A 189 -12.58 8.65 21.77
N CYS A 190 -11.60 8.27 20.96
CA CYS A 190 -10.25 7.95 21.44
C CYS A 190 -9.59 9.17 22.13
N ALA A 191 -9.73 10.36 21.56
CA ALA A 191 -9.26 11.60 22.15
C ALA A 191 -9.91 11.87 23.52
N ALA A 192 -11.25 11.82 23.59
CA ALA A 192 -12.00 12.02 24.82
C ALA A 192 -11.66 10.97 25.88
N ALA A 193 -11.67 9.69 25.51
CA ALA A 193 -11.33 8.58 26.40
C ALA A 193 -9.90 8.71 26.95
N THR A 194 -8.94 9.17 26.14
CA THR A 194 -7.58 9.43 26.63
C THR A 194 -7.55 10.48 27.73
N LEU A 195 -8.28 11.58 27.54
CA LEU A 195 -8.36 12.68 28.52
C LEU A 195 -9.08 12.29 29.82
N LEU A 196 -9.92 11.26 29.78
CA LEU A 196 -10.67 10.74 30.92
C LEU A 196 -9.92 9.61 31.66
N LEU A 197 -9.27 8.72 30.94
CA LEU A 197 -8.67 7.49 31.48
C LEU A 197 -7.21 7.64 31.92
N PHE A 198 -6.49 8.64 31.41
CA PHE A 198 -5.07 8.85 31.73
C PHE A 198 -4.87 10.16 32.52
N PRO A 199 -4.12 10.12 33.63
CA PRO A 199 -3.83 11.30 34.43
C PRO A 199 -3.13 12.39 33.61
N ARG A 200 -3.50 13.65 33.86
CA ARG A 200 -2.88 14.84 33.24
C ARG A 200 -1.60 15.32 33.94
N HIS A 201 -1.05 14.51 34.84
CA HIS A 201 0.12 14.88 35.62
C HIS A 201 1.36 15.01 34.74
N ASP A 202 2.20 15.98 35.08
CA ASP A 202 3.47 16.18 34.42
C ASP A 202 4.38 14.98 34.71
N LEU A 203 4.71 14.25 33.66
CA LEU A 203 5.70 13.17 33.71
C LEU A 203 7.10 13.78 33.70
N PRO A 204 8.05 13.19 34.46
CA PRO A 204 9.45 13.59 34.37
C PRO A 204 9.93 13.46 32.92
N VAL A 205 10.58 14.51 32.40
CA VAL A 205 11.16 14.49 31.05
C VAL A 205 12.32 13.50 31.05
N PRO A 206 12.38 12.52 30.14
CA PRO A 206 13.46 11.54 30.12
C PRO A 206 14.76 12.23 29.70
N THR A 207 15.80 12.20 30.54
CA THR A 207 17.16 12.53 30.12
C THR A 207 17.76 11.34 29.40
N ALA A 208 17.84 11.40 28.07
CA ALA A 208 18.47 10.34 27.28
C ALA A 208 20.00 10.38 27.45
N PRO A 209 20.64 9.25 27.83
CA PRO A 209 22.10 9.17 27.81
C PRO A 209 22.62 9.29 26.38
N ALA A 210 23.75 9.97 26.20
CA ALA A 210 24.44 10.07 24.91
C ALA A 210 25.08 8.72 24.57
N LEU A 211 24.37 7.90 23.81
CA LEU A 211 24.87 6.61 23.33
C LEU A 211 25.61 6.77 21.99
N PRO A 212 26.66 5.99 21.73
CA PRO A 212 27.35 5.98 20.45
C PRO A 212 26.39 5.50 19.34
N ARG A 213 26.24 6.32 18.30
CA ARG A 213 25.32 6.06 17.17
C ARG A 213 26.05 5.47 15.98
N SER A 214 25.51 4.43 15.36
CA SER A 214 26.02 3.91 14.10
C SER A 214 25.60 4.81 12.93
N LYS A 215 26.55 5.17 12.06
CA LYS A 215 26.29 6.03 10.90
C LYS A 215 25.40 5.37 9.81
N GLY A 216 25.11 4.07 9.93
CA GLY A 216 24.46 3.28 8.88
C GLY A 216 23.03 2.79 9.15
N LEU A 217 22.51 2.94 10.37
CA LEU A 217 21.21 2.35 10.75
C LEU A 217 20.01 3.10 10.13
N MET A 218 20.05 4.44 10.13
CA MET A 218 18.96 5.25 9.54
C MET A 218 18.83 5.05 8.02
N PRO A 219 19.92 5.08 7.23
CA PRO A 219 19.85 4.70 5.82
C PRO A 219 19.36 3.26 5.62
N LEU A 220 19.77 2.31 6.47
CA LEU A 220 19.31 0.93 6.39
C LEU A 220 17.79 0.83 6.61
N LEU A 221 17.25 1.51 7.63
CA LEU A 221 15.81 1.59 7.87
C LEU A 221 15.06 2.17 6.66
N ALA A 222 15.58 3.25 6.06
CA ALA A 222 14.98 3.86 4.88
C ALA A 222 15.00 2.92 3.68
N VAL A 223 16.14 2.28 3.37
CA VAL A 223 16.21 1.35 2.23
C VAL A 223 15.32 0.13 2.46
N THR A 224 15.25 -0.43 3.68
CA THR A 224 14.36 -1.57 3.94
C THR A 224 12.88 -1.20 3.83
N GLY A 225 12.50 0.04 4.17
CA GLY A 225 11.15 0.56 3.96
C GLY A 225 10.82 0.76 2.48
N LEU A 226 11.76 1.34 1.71
CA LEU A 226 11.64 1.50 0.26
C LEU A 226 11.45 0.15 -0.45
N LEU A 227 12.29 -0.83 -0.12
CA LEU A 227 12.23 -2.16 -0.73
C LEU A 227 10.99 -2.94 -0.27
N GLY A 228 10.54 -2.75 0.99
CA GLY A 228 9.41 -3.47 1.56
C GLY A 228 8.08 -3.07 0.92
N ILE A 229 7.76 -1.78 0.95
CA ILE A 229 6.58 -1.24 0.25
C ILE A 229 6.76 -1.30 -1.27
N GLY A 230 7.99 -1.27 -1.77
CA GLY A 230 8.27 -1.50 -3.19
C GLY A 230 7.83 -2.89 -3.64
N TYR A 231 8.14 -3.92 -2.85
CA TYR A 231 7.66 -5.28 -3.07
C TYR A 231 6.13 -5.35 -3.05
N GLU A 232 5.50 -4.72 -2.06
CA GLU A 232 4.03 -4.63 -1.93
C GLU A 232 3.38 -4.07 -3.19
N VAL A 233 3.82 -2.88 -3.61
CA VAL A 233 3.31 -2.19 -4.81
C VAL A 233 3.44 -3.06 -6.05
N LEU A 234 4.57 -3.74 -6.23
CA LEU A 234 4.83 -4.56 -7.42
C LEU A 234 4.02 -5.85 -7.43
N VAL A 235 3.91 -6.55 -6.30
CA VAL A 235 3.12 -7.78 -6.22
C VAL A 235 1.63 -7.49 -6.39
N VAL A 236 1.10 -6.42 -5.77
CA VAL A 236 -0.30 -5.98 -5.99
C VAL A 236 -0.54 -5.71 -7.48
N ARG A 237 0.40 -5.04 -8.16
CA ARG A 237 0.32 -4.73 -9.59
C ARG A 237 0.35 -5.96 -10.50
N VAL A 238 1.02 -7.03 -10.09
CA VAL A 238 1.01 -8.30 -10.84
C VAL A 238 -0.27 -9.06 -10.56
N LEU A 239 -0.63 -9.22 -9.28
CA LEU A 239 -1.79 -9.99 -8.87
C LEU A 239 -3.11 -9.41 -9.38
N ARG A 240 -3.23 -8.09 -9.61
CA ARG A 240 -4.44 -7.52 -10.22
C ARG A 240 -4.73 -8.00 -11.65
N GLN A 241 -3.72 -8.49 -12.40
CA GLN A 241 -3.95 -9.08 -13.73
C GLN A 241 -4.59 -10.48 -13.63
N VAL A 242 -4.44 -11.13 -12.48
CA VAL A 242 -4.90 -12.50 -12.21
C VAL A 242 -6.14 -12.53 -11.30
N ALA A 243 -6.24 -11.60 -10.37
CA ALA A 243 -7.37 -11.39 -9.46
C ALA A 243 -8.52 -10.65 -10.17
N GLU A 244 -9.63 -10.39 -9.47
CA GLU A 244 -10.77 -9.65 -10.04
C GLU A 244 -10.53 -8.14 -10.13
N ASN A 245 -9.36 -7.64 -9.68
CA ASN A 245 -8.96 -6.23 -9.69
C ASN A 245 -10.03 -5.33 -9.02
N THR A 246 -10.32 -5.62 -7.75
CA THR A 246 -11.32 -4.88 -6.97
C THR A 246 -10.74 -4.31 -5.69
N VAL A 247 -11.49 -3.42 -5.06
CA VAL A 247 -11.18 -2.90 -3.72
C VAL A 247 -11.11 -4.05 -2.69
N TYR A 248 -11.85 -5.14 -2.88
CA TYR A 248 -11.77 -6.33 -2.03
C TYR A 248 -10.41 -7.01 -2.17
N THR A 249 -9.90 -7.12 -3.40
CA THR A 249 -8.57 -7.65 -3.70
C THR A 249 -7.49 -6.85 -2.97
N PHE A 250 -7.54 -5.53 -3.09
CA PHE A 250 -6.61 -4.64 -2.39
C PHE A 250 -6.70 -4.79 -0.87
N ALA A 251 -7.91 -4.84 -0.31
CA ALA A 251 -8.13 -5.00 1.12
C ALA A 251 -7.57 -6.34 1.65
N MET A 252 -7.75 -7.43 0.92
CA MET A 252 -7.21 -8.75 1.30
C MET A 252 -5.68 -8.78 1.22
N LEU A 253 -5.08 -8.22 0.17
CA LEU A 253 -3.62 -8.11 0.02
C LEU A 253 -3.01 -7.33 1.19
N LEU A 254 -3.59 -6.17 1.52
CA LEU A 254 -3.15 -5.34 2.63
C LEU A 254 -3.36 -6.04 3.99
N ALA A 255 -4.49 -6.72 4.20
CA ALA A 255 -4.74 -7.47 5.42
C ALA A 255 -3.70 -8.60 5.62
N VAL A 256 -3.39 -9.37 4.58
CA VAL A 256 -2.34 -10.41 4.61
C VAL A 256 -0.97 -9.79 4.93
N TYR A 257 -0.65 -8.64 4.33
CA TYR A 257 0.60 -7.94 4.58
C TYR A 257 0.72 -7.51 6.06
N LEU A 258 -0.34 -6.93 6.62
CA LEU A 258 -0.39 -6.50 8.02
C LEU A 258 -0.33 -7.69 8.99
N VAL A 259 -1.05 -8.78 8.71
CA VAL A 259 -0.99 -10.01 9.51
C VAL A 259 0.42 -10.60 9.48
N GLY A 260 1.03 -10.72 8.31
CA GLY A 260 2.37 -11.25 8.17
C GLY A 260 3.40 -10.41 8.94
N THR A 261 3.40 -9.09 8.77
CA THR A 261 4.30 -8.20 9.52
C THR A 261 4.09 -8.27 11.04
N ALA A 262 2.85 -8.38 11.52
CA ALA A 262 2.56 -8.59 12.94
C ALA A 262 3.10 -9.93 13.46
N LEU A 263 2.85 -11.03 12.74
CA LEU A 263 3.36 -12.36 13.08
C LEU A 263 4.89 -12.39 13.11
N GLY A 264 5.53 -11.73 12.15
CA GLY A 264 6.98 -11.55 12.10
C GLY A 264 7.54 -10.83 13.31
N ALA A 265 6.94 -9.73 13.70
CA ALA A 265 7.33 -8.97 14.87
C ALA A 265 7.18 -9.78 16.18
N ALA A 266 6.07 -10.52 16.31
CA ALA A 266 5.81 -11.39 17.46
C ALA A 266 6.80 -12.58 17.52
N ALA A 267 7.08 -13.20 16.37
CA ALA A 267 8.05 -14.30 16.26
C ALA A 267 9.46 -13.82 16.63
N TYR A 268 9.87 -12.64 16.17
CA TYR A 268 11.18 -12.07 16.48
C TYR A 268 11.37 -11.81 17.99
N GLN A 269 10.34 -11.36 18.70
CA GLN A 269 10.43 -11.14 20.15
C GLN A 269 10.60 -12.43 20.95
N ARG A 270 10.03 -13.54 20.46
CA ARG A 270 10.19 -14.87 21.07
C ARG A 270 11.49 -15.55 20.64
N TRP A 271 12.13 -15.06 19.59
CA TRP A 271 13.33 -15.66 19.04
C TRP A 271 14.55 -15.34 19.91
N SER A 272 14.97 -16.32 20.71
CA SER A 272 16.26 -16.30 21.39
C SER A 272 17.34 -16.85 20.46
N CYS A 273 18.34 -16.02 20.12
CA CYS A 273 19.47 -16.44 19.32
C CYS A 273 20.76 -15.90 19.93
N ARG A 274 21.77 -16.76 20.06
CA ARG A 274 23.10 -16.41 20.62
C ARG A 274 23.97 -15.60 19.63
N ALA A 275 23.48 -15.35 18.41
CA ALA A 275 24.22 -14.59 17.41
C ALA A 275 24.25 -13.09 17.72
N SER A 276 25.34 -12.43 17.31
CA SER A 276 25.47 -10.97 17.46
C SER A 276 24.35 -10.23 16.72
N PRO A 277 23.91 -9.05 17.18
CA PRO A 277 22.86 -8.28 16.52
C PRO A 277 23.11 -8.06 15.02
N GLU A 278 24.36 -7.86 14.62
CA GLU A 278 24.74 -7.66 13.21
C GLU A 278 24.47 -8.91 12.38
N ARG A 279 24.92 -10.09 12.85
CA ARG A 279 24.72 -11.36 12.14
C ARG A 279 23.25 -11.73 12.05
N ARG A 280 22.45 -11.38 13.05
CA ARG A 280 20.99 -11.54 13.03
C ARG A 280 20.35 -10.66 11.95
N GLY A 281 20.75 -9.40 11.87
CA GLY A 281 20.30 -8.49 10.82
C GLY A 281 20.62 -9.00 9.41
N ASP A 282 21.83 -9.48 9.18
CA ASP A 282 22.24 -10.02 7.87
C ASP A 282 21.46 -11.28 7.50
N THR A 283 21.20 -12.15 8.48
CA THR A 283 20.41 -13.38 8.28
C THR A 283 18.96 -13.03 7.93
N LEU A 284 18.37 -12.03 8.60
CA LEU A 284 17.03 -11.54 8.28
C LEU A 284 16.97 -10.88 6.90
N LEU A 285 18.00 -10.12 6.48
CA LEU A 285 18.08 -9.54 5.14
C LEU A 285 18.17 -10.62 4.05
N LEU A 286 18.99 -11.65 4.24
CA LEU A 286 19.11 -12.77 3.30
C LEU A 286 17.83 -13.62 3.26
N ALA A 287 17.23 -13.89 4.42
CA ALA A 287 15.94 -14.58 4.50
C ALA A 287 14.85 -13.77 3.78
N LEU A 288 14.87 -12.44 3.91
CA LEU A 288 13.92 -11.55 3.25
C LEU A 288 14.12 -11.58 1.73
N ALA A 289 15.35 -11.42 1.26
CA ALA A 289 15.67 -11.51 -0.15
C ALA A 289 15.24 -12.87 -0.76
N PHE A 290 15.52 -13.97 -0.06
CA PHE A 290 15.08 -15.31 -0.48
C PHE A 290 13.55 -15.46 -0.48
N SER A 291 12.87 -14.98 0.56
CA SER A 291 11.40 -15.02 0.62
C SER A 291 10.74 -14.18 -0.48
N CYS A 292 11.27 -12.99 -0.79
CA CYS A 292 10.80 -12.17 -1.91
C CYS A 292 11.03 -12.87 -3.26
N LEU A 293 12.14 -13.61 -3.41
CA LEU A 293 12.39 -14.42 -4.60
C LEU A 293 11.36 -15.54 -4.74
N LEU A 294 11.04 -16.24 -3.65
CA LEU A 294 9.99 -17.27 -3.63
C LEU A 294 8.60 -16.69 -3.91
N GLY A 295 8.24 -15.57 -3.28
CA GLY A 295 6.97 -14.91 -3.54
C GLY A 295 6.88 -14.42 -5.00
N THR A 296 7.97 -13.89 -5.55
CA THR A 296 8.05 -13.57 -6.99
C THR A 296 7.88 -14.82 -7.85
N ALA A 297 8.54 -15.93 -7.48
CA ALA A 297 8.43 -17.21 -8.17
C ALA A 297 6.99 -17.75 -8.20
N SER A 298 6.25 -17.59 -7.10
CA SER A 298 4.86 -18.02 -7.03
C SER A 298 3.91 -17.27 -7.96
N LEU A 299 4.26 -16.05 -8.40
CA LEU A 299 3.40 -15.26 -9.29
C LEU A 299 3.24 -15.92 -10.65
N TRP A 300 4.25 -16.65 -11.15
CA TRP A 300 4.12 -17.42 -12.39
C TRP A 300 3.09 -18.55 -12.31
N MET A 301 2.77 -19.01 -11.10
CA MET A 301 1.79 -20.07 -10.85
C MET A 301 0.43 -19.51 -10.39
N ALA A 302 0.25 -18.19 -10.40
CA ALA A 302 -0.92 -17.56 -9.77
C ALA A 302 -2.23 -17.92 -10.50
N GLU A 303 -2.21 -18.00 -11.84
CA GLU A 303 -3.39 -18.41 -12.61
C GLU A 303 -3.76 -19.87 -12.33
N GLU A 304 -2.79 -20.77 -12.29
CA GLU A 304 -3.01 -22.19 -12.02
C GLU A 304 -3.48 -22.42 -10.57
N ILE A 305 -2.88 -21.73 -9.60
CA ILE A 305 -3.31 -21.80 -8.19
C ILE A 305 -4.77 -21.35 -8.06
N LYS A 306 -5.12 -20.23 -8.70
CA LYS A 306 -6.50 -19.72 -8.69
C LYS A 306 -7.47 -20.69 -9.37
N ALA A 307 -7.12 -21.19 -10.55
CA ALA A 307 -7.95 -22.12 -11.31
C ALA A 307 -8.19 -23.44 -10.55
N LEU A 308 -7.12 -24.02 -9.98
CA LEU A 308 -7.20 -25.24 -9.17
C LEU A 308 -8.09 -25.06 -7.94
N PHE A 309 -7.93 -23.92 -7.24
CA PHE A 309 -8.76 -23.62 -6.09
C PHE A 309 -10.23 -23.45 -6.47
N LEU A 310 -10.54 -22.69 -7.53
CA LEU A 310 -11.93 -22.48 -7.96
C LEU A 310 -12.58 -23.76 -8.50
N HIS A 311 -11.82 -24.63 -9.17
CA HIS A 311 -12.32 -25.93 -9.62
C HIS A 311 -12.73 -26.83 -8.45
N THR A 312 -12.03 -26.76 -7.32
CA THR A 312 -12.30 -27.58 -6.13
C THR A 312 -13.33 -26.96 -5.19
N ALA A 313 -13.30 -25.64 -5.00
CA ALA A 313 -14.19 -24.92 -4.09
C ALA A 313 -15.56 -24.60 -4.72
N GLY A 314 -15.70 -24.72 -6.04
CA GLY A 314 -16.92 -24.38 -6.78
C GLY A 314 -17.07 -22.89 -7.07
N ALA A 315 -18.06 -22.55 -7.89
CA ALA A 315 -18.33 -21.17 -8.28
C ALA A 315 -19.12 -20.42 -7.19
N GLY A 316 -18.59 -19.28 -6.75
CA GLY A 316 -19.27 -18.41 -5.79
C GLY A 316 -18.41 -17.22 -5.39
N MET A 317 -19.04 -16.18 -4.82
CA MET A 317 -18.32 -15.00 -4.35
C MET A 317 -17.35 -15.35 -3.21
N GLY A 318 -17.75 -16.22 -2.28
CA GLY A 318 -16.89 -16.67 -1.19
C GLY A 318 -15.64 -17.42 -1.67
N SER A 319 -15.78 -18.28 -2.69
CA SER A 319 -14.63 -19.00 -3.27
C SER A 319 -13.72 -18.06 -4.07
N ALA A 320 -14.27 -17.08 -4.79
CA ALA A 320 -13.48 -16.04 -5.46
C ALA A 320 -12.64 -15.23 -4.47
N LEU A 321 -13.25 -14.77 -3.37
CA LEU A 321 -12.54 -14.03 -2.32
C LEU A 321 -11.49 -14.92 -1.62
N ALA A 322 -11.81 -16.17 -1.32
CA ALA A 322 -10.85 -17.10 -0.73
C ALA A 322 -9.67 -17.39 -1.67
N ALA A 323 -9.90 -17.47 -2.98
CA ALA A 323 -8.84 -17.61 -3.97
C ALA A 323 -7.92 -16.39 -3.97
N GLU A 324 -8.46 -15.17 -3.90
CA GLU A 324 -7.64 -13.95 -3.81
C GLU A 324 -6.83 -13.87 -2.51
N ALA A 325 -7.44 -14.23 -1.37
CA ALA A 325 -6.73 -14.33 -0.10
C ALA A 325 -5.61 -15.38 -0.14
N LEU A 326 -5.82 -16.50 -0.83
CA LEU A 326 -4.81 -17.53 -1.05
C LEU A 326 -3.66 -17.00 -1.91
N LEU A 327 -3.94 -16.35 -3.04
CA LEU A 327 -2.91 -15.74 -3.89
C LEU A 327 -2.10 -14.71 -3.11
N ALA A 328 -2.78 -13.86 -2.34
CA ALA A 328 -2.14 -12.90 -1.44
C ALA A 328 -1.24 -13.60 -0.42
N ALA A 329 -1.72 -14.65 0.25
CA ALA A 329 -0.94 -15.38 1.25
C ALA A 329 0.29 -16.04 0.64
N VAL A 330 0.16 -16.70 -0.51
CA VAL A 330 1.28 -17.37 -1.20
C VAL A 330 2.35 -16.36 -1.62
N ALA A 331 1.96 -15.19 -2.15
CA ALA A 331 2.89 -14.18 -2.61
C ALA A 331 3.49 -13.33 -1.46
N PHE A 332 2.70 -12.98 -0.43
CA PHE A 332 3.09 -12.02 0.60
C PHE A 332 3.43 -12.58 1.96
N LEU A 333 2.79 -13.66 2.43
CA LEU A 333 2.80 -13.99 3.85
C LEU A 333 4.22 -14.27 4.36
N LEU A 334 5.00 -15.06 3.63
CA LEU A 334 6.38 -15.35 4.01
C LEU A 334 7.28 -14.09 3.97
N PRO A 335 7.36 -13.31 2.87
CA PRO A 335 8.09 -12.04 2.86
C PRO A 335 7.72 -11.10 4.00
N THR A 336 6.42 -10.94 4.26
CA THR A 336 5.92 -9.96 5.24
C THR A 336 6.20 -10.38 6.68
N ILE A 337 6.18 -11.69 6.99
CA ILE A 337 6.70 -12.22 8.25
C ILE A 337 8.17 -11.85 8.43
N VAL A 338 9.01 -12.03 7.41
CA VAL A 338 10.43 -11.68 7.54
C VAL A 338 10.63 -10.15 7.61
N MET A 339 9.83 -9.35 6.90
CA MET A 339 9.82 -7.88 7.01
C MET A 339 9.49 -7.42 8.43
N GLY A 340 8.46 -7.99 9.06
CA GLY A 340 8.08 -7.68 10.44
C GLY A 340 9.18 -8.02 11.45
N ALA A 341 9.84 -9.16 11.27
CA ALA A 341 10.98 -9.57 12.09
C ALA A 341 12.19 -8.63 11.90
N LEU A 342 12.52 -8.28 10.64
CA LEU A 342 13.61 -7.37 10.32
C LEU A 342 13.36 -5.96 10.88
N PHE A 343 12.15 -5.42 10.72
CA PHE A 343 11.81 -4.11 11.25
C PHE A 343 11.93 -4.08 12.77
N SER A 344 11.40 -5.11 13.46
CA SER A 344 11.52 -5.24 14.93
C SER A 344 12.98 -5.32 15.38
N HIS A 345 13.82 -6.03 14.64
CA HIS A 345 15.25 -6.10 14.87
C HIS A 345 15.92 -4.72 14.75
N LEU A 346 15.67 -4.00 13.66
CA LEU A 346 16.27 -2.69 13.41
C LEU A 346 15.79 -1.64 14.44
N CYS A 347 14.53 -1.68 14.85
CA CYS A 347 14.00 -0.81 15.91
C CYS A 347 14.63 -1.11 17.27
N THR A 348 14.82 -2.39 17.62
CA THR A 348 15.52 -2.78 18.86
C THR A 348 16.97 -2.29 18.85
N ARG A 349 17.66 -2.36 17.70
CA ARG A 349 19.00 -1.79 17.54
C ARG A 349 19.00 -0.26 17.64
N ALA A 350 18.02 0.41 17.05
CA ALA A 350 17.90 1.87 17.11
C ALA A 350 17.75 2.34 18.57
N LEU A 351 16.86 1.68 19.33
CA LEU A 351 16.67 1.95 20.75
C LEU A 351 17.96 1.72 21.56
N ALA A 352 18.71 0.65 21.26
CA ALA A 352 20.00 0.38 21.89
C ALA A 352 21.09 1.42 21.56
N GLU A 353 20.96 2.15 20.45
CA GLU A 353 21.84 3.27 20.05
C GLU A 353 21.30 4.64 20.50
N GLY A 354 20.25 4.68 21.33
CA GLY A 354 19.63 5.91 21.83
C GLY A 354 18.85 6.68 20.76
N VAL A 355 18.43 6.00 19.69
CA VAL A 355 17.49 6.53 18.69
C VAL A 355 16.08 6.11 19.11
N GLY A 356 15.22 7.09 19.43
CA GLY A 356 13.83 6.85 19.80
C GLY A 356 13.06 6.10 18.71
N PHE A 357 12.05 5.32 19.11
CA PHE A 357 11.24 4.52 18.20
C PHE A 357 10.59 5.38 17.10
N GLY A 358 10.09 6.57 17.44
CA GLY A 358 9.48 7.49 16.48
C GLY A 358 10.43 7.90 15.35
N ARG A 359 11.73 8.10 15.64
CA ARG A 359 12.73 8.38 14.61
C ARG A 359 13.05 7.17 13.76
N ALA A 360 13.17 5.99 14.37
CA ALA A 360 13.42 4.75 13.62
C ALA A 360 12.27 4.44 12.65
N LEU A 361 11.03 4.59 13.13
CA LEU A 361 9.81 4.50 12.32
C LEU A 361 9.85 5.54 11.20
N ALA A 362 10.07 6.82 11.50
CA ALA A 362 10.15 7.88 10.48
C ALA A 362 11.16 7.57 9.38
N GLY A 363 12.34 7.06 9.73
CA GLY A 363 13.36 6.66 8.76
C GLY A 363 12.88 5.58 7.80
N ASN A 364 12.23 4.53 8.33
CA ASN A 364 11.66 3.46 7.51
C ASN A 364 10.48 3.93 6.65
N THR A 365 9.55 4.67 7.26
CA THR A 365 8.36 5.21 6.61
C THR A 365 8.71 6.20 5.50
N LEU A 366 9.79 6.98 5.64
CA LEU A 366 10.27 7.88 4.58
C LEU A 366 10.70 7.13 3.32
N GLY A 367 11.41 6.00 3.49
CA GLY A 367 11.75 5.13 2.38
C GLY A 367 10.52 4.49 1.73
N ALA A 368 9.59 4.01 2.55
CA ALA A 368 8.30 3.49 2.11
C ALA A 368 7.49 4.50 1.28
N ALA A 369 7.48 5.78 1.67
CA ALA A 369 6.78 6.85 0.96
C ALA A 369 7.30 7.05 -0.48
N ALA A 370 8.59 6.79 -0.73
CA ALA A 370 9.19 6.89 -2.06
C ALA A 370 8.89 5.66 -2.93
N ALA A 371 8.45 4.53 -2.36
CA ALA A 371 8.30 3.27 -3.08
C ALA A 371 7.24 3.31 -4.20
N PRO A 372 6.03 3.89 -4.02
CA PRO A 372 5.04 4.00 -5.10
C PRO A 372 5.56 4.78 -6.31
N TRP A 373 6.40 5.79 -6.09
CA TRP A 373 7.05 6.56 -7.16
C TRP A 373 8.13 5.75 -7.86
N VAL A 374 9.09 5.24 -7.07
CA VAL A 374 10.26 4.53 -7.61
C VAL A 374 9.82 3.27 -8.34
N PHE A 375 9.03 2.40 -7.71
CA PHE A 375 8.66 1.11 -8.29
C PHE A 375 7.37 1.16 -9.11
N GLY A 376 6.36 1.91 -8.67
CA GLY A 376 5.05 1.96 -9.33
C GLY A 376 5.02 2.83 -10.59
N LEU A 377 5.61 4.03 -10.54
CA LEU A 377 5.56 4.99 -11.65
C LEU A 377 6.79 4.97 -12.57
N LEU A 378 7.98 4.67 -12.04
CA LEU A 378 9.22 4.75 -12.80
C LEU A 378 9.72 3.37 -13.24
N PHE A 379 10.02 2.48 -12.28
CA PHE A 379 10.76 1.26 -12.58
C PHE A 379 9.91 0.18 -13.27
N ALA A 380 8.71 -0.12 -12.78
CA ALA A 380 7.85 -1.12 -13.40
C ALA A 380 7.42 -0.74 -14.83
N PRO A 381 7.01 0.51 -15.13
CA PRO A 381 6.70 0.88 -16.51
C PRO A 381 7.91 0.89 -17.45
N ALA A 382 9.12 1.18 -16.93
CA ALA A 382 10.34 1.21 -17.76
C ALA A 382 10.94 -0.17 -18.03
N PHE A 383 10.92 -1.08 -17.05
CA PHE A 383 11.64 -2.37 -17.11
C PHE A 383 10.74 -3.60 -16.94
N GLY A 384 9.45 -3.40 -16.69
CA GLY A 384 8.49 -4.44 -16.38
C GLY A 384 8.49 -4.88 -14.91
N PRO A 385 7.39 -5.48 -14.43
CA PRO A 385 7.23 -5.90 -13.02
C PRO A 385 8.22 -6.99 -12.62
N LYS A 386 8.60 -7.89 -13.54
CA LYS A 386 9.62 -8.93 -13.29
C LYS A 386 10.95 -8.31 -12.88
N ALA A 387 11.48 -7.39 -13.69
CA ALA A 387 12.76 -6.75 -13.40
C ALA A 387 12.71 -5.95 -12.10
N ALA A 388 11.60 -5.26 -11.83
CA ALA A 388 11.38 -4.51 -10.61
C ALA A 388 11.40 -5.40 -9.35
N LEU A 389 10.72 -6.55 -9.39
CA LEU A 389 10.68 -7.51 -8.27
C LEU A 389 12.06 -8.14 -8.01
N LEU A 390 12.78 -8.51 -9.07
CA LEU A 390 14.13 -9.05 -8.95
C LEU A 390 15.12 -7.97 -8.45
N ALA A 391 14.94 -6.71 -8.81
CA ALA A 391 15.72 -5.60 -8.27
C ALA A 391 15.53 -5.43 -6.75
N VAL A 392 14.33 -5.69 -6.23
CA VAL A 392 14.07 -5.71 -4.77
C VAL A 392 14.86 -6.83 -4.09
N VAL A 393 14.88 -8.03 -4.68
CA VAL A 393 15.66 -9.18 -4.17
C VAL A 393 17.15 -8.84 -4.14
N VAL A 394 17.69 -8.30 -5.23
CA VAL A 394 19.09 -7.85 -5.30
C VAL A 394 19.37 -6.76 -4.26
N GLY A 395 18.46 -5.80 -4.09
CA GLY A 395 18.57 -4.74 -3.09
C GLY A 395 18.78 -5.29 -1.69
N TYR A 396 17.94 -6.23 -1.24
CA TYR A 396 18.12 -6.87 0.07
C TYR A 396 19.40 -7.71 0.17
N ALA A 397 19.77 -8.43 -0.89
CA ALA A 397 21.01 -9.19 -0.92
C ALA A 397 22.25 -8.30 -0.75
N LEU A 398 22.30 -7.16 -1.47
CA LEU A 398 23.40 -6.19 -1.40
C LEU A 398 23.54 -5.56 -0.02
N LEU A 399 22.43 -5.32 0.69
CA LEU A 399 22.48 -4.83 2.07
C LEU A 399 23.15 -5.83 3.03
N ALA A 400 23.06 -7.14 2.75
CA ALA A 400 23.70 -8.18 3.54
C ALA A 400 25.18 -8.45 3.14
N VAL A 401 25.59 -8.13 1.90
CA VAL A 401 26.96 -8.39 1.37
C VAL A 401 28.04 -7.75 2.23
N ARG A 402 27.81 -6.51 2.69
CA ARG A 402 28.84 -5.75 3.43
C ARG A 402 29.26 -6.40 4.75
N ARG A 403 28.52 -7.40 5.27
CA ARG A 403 28.69 -7.88 6.67
C ARG A 403 28.60 -9.39 6.87
N SER A 404 27.97 -10.15 5.96
CA SER A 404 27.80 -11.61 6.07
C SER A 404 28.85 -12.45 5.32
N GLY A 405 29.75 -11.80 4.56
CA GLY A 405 30.59 -12.47 3.56
C GLY A 405 29.86 -12.67 2.23
N TRP A 406 30.61 -13.04 1.18
CA TRP A 406 30.13 -12.93 -0.21
C TRP A 406 29.36 -14.17 -0.69
N ALA A 407 29.63 -15.36 -0.15
CA ALA A 407 29.11 -16.62 -0.70
C ALA A 407 27.57 -16.71 -0.76
N ARG A 408 26.88 -16.38 0.35
CA ARG A 408 25.40 -16.47 0.41
C ARG A 408 24.71 -15.42 -0.47
N PRO A 409 25.06 -14.11 -0.40
CA PRO A 409 24.52 -13.13 -1.34
C PRO A 409 24.81 -13.46 -2.80
N VAL A 410 25.99 -14.00 -3.12
CA VAL A 410 26.35 -14.39 -4.50
C VAL A 410 25.48 -15.55 -4.98
N ALA A 411 25.27 -16.58 -4.16
CA ALA A 411 24.36 -17.68 -4.51
C ALA A 411 22.93 -17.18 -4.78
N LEU A 412 22.43 -16.26 -3.95
CA LEU A 412 21.11 -15.66 -4.16
C LEU A 412 21.09 -14.77 -5.41
N GLY A 413 22.18 -14.03 -5.67
CA GLY A 413 22.37 -13.26 -6.89
C GLY A 413 22.36 -14.15 -8.14
N ALA A 414 23.01 -15.31 -8.10
CA ALA A 414 23.00 -16.29 -9.17
C ALA A 414 21.59 -16.87 -9.41
N ALA A 415 20.86 -17.22 -8.35
CA ALA A 415 19.47 -17.66 -8.46
C ALA A 415 18.55 -16.56 -9.04
N THR A 416 18.78 -15.31 -8.63
CA THR A 416 18.06 -14.14 -9.15
C THR A 416 18.37 -13.90 -10.63
N ALA A 417 19.63 -14.04 -11.03
CA ALA A 417 20.04 -13.94 -12.43
C ALA A 417 19.48 -15.08 -13.28
N ALA A 418 19.46 -16.30 -12.75
CA ALA A 418 18.83 -17.44 -13.42
C ALA A 418 17.34 -17.18 -13.66
N LEU A 419 16.60 -16.71 -12.65
CA LEU A 419 15.21 -16.31 -12.84
C LEU A 419 15.07 -15.15 -13.83
N ALA A 420 15.94 -14.14 -13.79
CA ALA A 420 15.89 -13.03 -14.74
C ALA A 420 15.97 -13.50 -16.21
N VAL A 421 16.88 -14.45 -16.49
CA VAL A 421 17.17 -14.98 -17.82
C VAL A 421 16.17 -16.04 -18.28
N PHE A 422 15.84 -17.00 -17.41
CA PHE A 422 15.11 -18.21 -17.83
C PHE A 422 13.61 -18.17 -17.57
N SER A 423 13.10 -17.22 -16.77
CA SER A 423 11.66 -17.12 -16.53
C SER A 423 10.96 -16.19 -17.54
N PRO A 424 9.72 -16.50 -17.94
CA PRO A 424 8.96 -15.63 -18.84
C PRO A 424 8.62 -14.28 -18.16
N PRO A 425 8.26 -13.24 -18.92
CA PRO A 425 7.74 -12.00 -18.35
C PRO A 425 6.53 -12.25 -17.45
N LEU A 426 6.37 -11.47 -16.38
CA LEU A 426 5.15 -11.43 -15.57
C LEU A 426 4.07 -10.57 -16.25
N ALA A 427 3.76 -10.94 -17.49
CA ALA A 427 2.73 -10.33 -18.32
C ALA A 427 1.69 -11.39 -18.63
N PHE A 428 0.54 -11.30 -17.96
CA PHE A 428 -0.54 -12.26 -18.11
C PHE A 428 -1.48 -11.77 -19.20
N VAL A 429 -1.50 -12.45 -20.35
CA VAL A 429 -2.37 -12.12 -21.49
C VAL A 429 -3.01 -13.40 -21.97
N GLU A 430 -4.32 -13.49 -21.83
CA GLU A 430 -5.08 -14.63 -22.32
C GLU A 430 -5.26 -14.50 -23.84
N VAL A 431 -4.68 -15.46 -24.56
CA VAL A 431 -4.73 -15.56 -26.02
C VAL A 431 -5.63 -16.73 -26.40
N PRO A 432 -6.76 -16.48 -27.11
CA PRO A 432 -7.62 -17.55 -27.61
C PRO A 432 -6.86 -18.53 -28.49
N GLU A 433 -7.37 -19.76 -28.60
CA GLU A 433 -6.78 -20.77 -29.48
C GLU A 433 -6.71 -20.28 -30.93
N GLY A 434 -5.53 -20.41 -31.56
CA GLY A 434 -5.25 -19.86 -32.89
C GLY A 434 -5.15 -18.33 -32.96
N GLY A 435 -5.23 -17.63 -31.83
CA GLY A 435 -5.05 -16.19 -31.72
C GLY A 435 -3.60 -15.76 -31.55
N ARG A 436 -3.38 -14.44 -31.58
CA ARG A 436 -2.06 -13.81 -31.38
C ARG A 436 -2.17 -12.47 -30.66
N ILE A 437 -1.11 -12.09 -29.97
CA ILE A 437 -0.96 -10.75 -29.39
C ILE A 437 -0.54 -9.79 -30.51
N VAL A 438 -1.37 -8.79 -30.78
CA VAL A 438 -1.09 -7.73 -31.77
C VAL A 438 -0.25 -6.62 -31.14
N SER A 439 -0.58 -6.26 -29.90
CA SER A 439 0.15 -5.24 -29.15
C SER A 439 0.04 -5.51 -27.65
N TYR A 440 1.12 -5.21 -26.92
CA TYR A 440 1.14 -5.22 -25.46
C TYR A 440 1.94 -4.02 -24.97
N ARG A 441 1.40 -3.29 -24.00
CA ARG A 441 2.08 -2.19 -23.31
C ARG A 441 1.78 -2.24 -21.82
N ASP A 442 2.81 -2.30 -21.00
CA ASP A 442 2.68 -2.14 -19.54
C ASP A 442 3.00 -0.69 -19.16
N GLY A 443 1.96 0.12 -18.96
CA GLY A 443 2.08 1.55 -18.66
C GLY A 443 1.83 1.86 -17.18
N ALA A 444 2.09 3.08 -16.72
CA ALA A 444 1.92 3.46 -15.31
C ALA A 444 0.53 3.12 -14.72
N MET A 445 -0.51 3.14 -15.55
CA MET A 445 -1.90 2.91 -15.16
C MET A 445 -2.33 1.43 -15.14
N GLY A 446 -1.70 0.58 -15.95
CA GLY A 446 -2.27 -0.70 -16.36
C GLY A 446 -1.48 -1.37 -17.46
N ALA A 447 -1.60 -2.69 -17.56
CA ALA A 447 -1.21 -3.44 -18.74
C ALA A 447 -2.33 -3.35 -19.78
N VAL A 448 -2.01 -2.99 -21.02
CA VAL A 448 -2.97 -2.92 -22.12
C VAL A 448 -2.53 -3.91 -23.18
N SER A 449 -3.42 -4.82 -23.56
CA SER A 449 -3.19 -5.81 -24.62
C SER A 449 -4.23 -5.70 -25.72
N VAL A 450 -3.80 -5.93 -26.95
CA VAL A 450 -4.68 -6.14 -28.11
C VAL A 450 -4.45 -7.57 -28.57
N VAL A 451 -5.48 -8.39 -28.50
CA VAL A 451 -5.43 -9.80 -28.85
C VAL A 451 -6.37 -10.06 -30.01
N GLU A 452 -5.84 -10.66 -31.08
CA GLU A 452 -6.61 -11.09 -32.25
C GLU A 452 -6.87 -12.59 -32.15
N ASP A 453 -8.12 -13.03 -32.29
CA ASP A 453 -8.46 -14.45 -32.32
C ASP A 453 -8.30 -15.06 -33.73
N ALA A 454 -8.50 -16.38 -33.84
CA ALA A 454 -8.40 -17.11 -35.10
C ALA A 454 -9.34 -16.60 -36.21
N SER A 455 -10.40 -15.87 -35.86
CA SER A 455 -11.34 -15.25 -36.81
C SER A 455 -10.91 -13.84 -37.26
N GLY A 456 -9.76 -13.36 -36.81
CA GLY A 456 -9.27 -12.00 -37.07
C GLY A 456 -9.95 -10.93 -36.22
N VAL A 457 -10.68 -11.32 -35.17
CA VAL A 457 -11.35 -10.36 -34.28
C VAL A 457 -10.37 -9.90 -33.21
N SER A 458 -10.03 -8.61 -33.25
CA SER A 458 -9.15 -7.94 -32.30
C SER A 458 -9.94 -7.40 -31.11
N ARG A 459 -9.51 -7.71 -29.89
CA ARG A 459 -10.08 -7.22 -28.63
C ARG A 459 -9.05 -6.41 -27.85
N LEU A 460 -9.45 -5.24 -27.36
CA LEU A 460 -8.64 -4.41 -26.46
C LEU A 460 -8.95 -4.80 -25.01
N ARG A 461 -7.94 -5.18 -24.23
CA ARG A 461 -8.07 -5.55 -22.81
C ARG A 461 -7.16 -4.71 -21.92
N ILE A 462 -7.67 -4.32 -20.75
CA ILE A 462 -6.91 -3.69 -19.66
C ILE A 462 -6.75 -4.70 -18.52
N ASP A 463 -5.52 -4.83 -18.03
CA ASP A 463 -5.09 -5.76 -16.98
C ASP A 463 -5.60 -7.19 -17.22
N ASN A 464 -5.70 -7.60 -18.49
CA ASN A 464 -6.23 -8.89 -18.96
C ASN A 464 -7.69 -9.20 -18.54
N ARG A 465 -8.38 -8.32 -17.81
CA ARG A 465 -9.73 -8.60 -17.27
C ARG A 465 -10.81 -7.73 -17.89
N GLN A 466 -10.55 -6.45 -18.10
CA GLN A 466 -11.55 -5.52 -18.63
C GLN A 466 -11.43 -5.44 -20.14
N GLN A 467 -12.51 -5.78 -20.86
CA GLN A 467 -12.58 -5.65 -22.32
C GLN A 467 -13.20 -4.30 -22.69
N GLU A 468 -12.41 -3.44 -23.32
CA GLU A 468 -12.79 -2.07 -23.68
C GLU A 468 -13.46 -1.97 -25.07
N GLY A 469 -13.46 -3.05 -25.84
CA GLY A 469 -14.13 -3.15 -27.14
C GLY A 469 -13.49 -4.17 -28.08
N SER A 470 -14.09 -4.32 -29.27
CA SER A 470 -13.72 -5.35 -30.24
C SER A 470 -13.86 -4.85 -31.68
N SER A 471 -13.07 -5.38 -32.61
CA SER A 471 -13.27 -5.14 -34.05
C SER A 471 -14.60 -5.72 -34.55
N ALA A 472 -15.15 -6.73 -33.86
CA ALA A 472 -16.48 -7.29 -34.19
C ALA A 472 -17.63 -6.35 -33.82
N THR A 473 -17.46 -5.50 -32.82
CA THR A 473 -18.49 -4.53 -32.38
C THR A 473 -18.42 -3.22 -33.14
N ARG A 474 -17.50 -3.08 -34.11
CA ARG A 474 -17.21 -1.82 -34.80
C ARG A 474 -18.45 -1.10 -35.33
N LEU A 475 -19.37 -1.83 -35.96
CA LEU A 475 -20.62 -1.27 -36.48
C LEU A 475 -21.57 -0.82 -35.35
N THR A 476 -21.68 -1.61 -34.29
CA THR A 476 -22.50 -1.28 -33.12
C THR A 476 -21.95 -0.06 -32.40
N ASP A 477 -20.64 -0.01 -32.17
CA ASP A 477 -19.95 1.11 -31.52
C ASP A 477 -20.05 2.38 -32.38
N ALA A 478 -19.91 2.26 -33.70
CA ALA A 478 -20.09 3.37 -34.63
C ALA A 478 -21.50 3.97 -34.59
N ARG A 479 -22.54 3.13 -34.45
CA ARG A 479 -23.94 3.60 -34.36
C ARG A 479 -24.18 4.53 -33.17
N LEU A 480 -23.46 4.33 -32.06
CA LEU A 480 -23.55 5.22 -30.89
C LEU A 480 -23.12 6.65 -31.22
N ALA A 481 -22.26 6.83 -32.23
CA ALA A 481 -21.86 8.16 -32.74
C ALA A 481 -22.75 8.62 -33.90
N LEU A 482 -22.99 7.73 -34.87
CA LEU A 482 -23.68 8.06 -36.12
C LEU A 482 -25.15 8.45 -35.90
N LEU A 483 -25.87 7.78 -34.99
CA LEU A 483 -27.28 8.09 -34.73
C LEU A 483 -27.47 9.53 -34.22
N PRO A 484 -26.76 9.99 -33.15
CA PRO A 484 -26.83 11.39 -32.73
C PRO A 484 -26.41 12.38 -33.83
N VAL A 485 -25.36 12.07 -34.60
CA VAL A 485 -24.86 12.95 -35.69
C VAL A 485 -25.90 13.10 -36.80
N LEU A 486 -26.56 12.02 -37.21
CA LEU A 486 -27.60 12.03 -38.25
C LEU A 486 -28.89 12.70 -37.80
N LEU A 487 -29.26 12.57 -36.53
CA LEU A 487 -30.47 13.17 -35.97
C LEU A 487 -30.30 14.66 -35.63
N HIS A 488 -29.06 15.10 -35.40
CA HIS A 488 -28.78 16.49 -35.08
C HIS A 488 -28.71 17.33 -36.37
N PRO A 489 -29.43 18.46 -36.47
CA PRO A 489 -29.54 19.21 -37.72
C PRO A 489 -28.25 19.89 -38.18
N ALA A 490 -27.33 20.19 -37.25
CA ALA A 490 -26.02 20.78 -37.56
C ALA A 490 -24.97 20.46 -36.47
N PRO A 491 -24.51 19.19 -36.35
CA PRO A 491 -23.57 18.80 -35.31
C PRO A 491 -22.22 19.50 -35.53
N ARG A 492 -21.75 20.24 -34.52
CA ARG A 492 -20.44 20.92 -34.55
C ARG A 492 -19.46 20.44 -33.49
N ARG A 493 -19.98 19.83 -32.41
CA ARG A 493 -19.22 19.33 -31.27
C ARG A 493 -19.88 18.05 -30.77
N ALA A 494 -19.09 17.05 -30.44
CA ALA A 494 -19.54 15.80 -29.83
C ALA A 494 -18.66 15.48 -28.62
N LEU A 495 -19.29 15.04 -27.53
CA LEU A 495 -18.61 14.58 -26.31
C LEU A 495 -18.71 13.05 -26.27
N PHE A 496 -17.57 12.39 -26.10
CA PHE A 496 -17.50 10.94 -25.92
C PHE A 496 -17.08 10.64 -24.48
N LEU A 497 -17.90 9.88 -23.76
CA LEU A 497 -17.57 9.39 -22.42
C LEU A 497 -16.97 7.99 -22.55
N GLY A 498 -15.65 7.90 -22.34
CA GLY A 498 -14.88 6.68 -22.57
C GLY A 498 -14.49 6.53 -24.04
N LEU A 499 -13.17 6.56 -24.32
CA LEU A 499 -12.68 6.37 -25.69
C LEU A 499 -12.72 4.90 -26.11
N GLY A 500 -12.58 3.95 -25.18
CA GLY A 500 -12.51 2.53 -25.47
C GLY A 500 -11.49 2.24 -26.59
N THR A 501 -11.96 1.63 -27.68
CA THR A 501 -11.17 1.36 -28.90
C THR A 501 -11.03 2.56 -29.85
N GLY A 502 -11.67 3.69 -29.55
CA GLY A 502 -11.70 4.90 -30.37
C GLY A 502 -12.67 4.84 -31.56
N VAL A 503 -13.35 3.72 -31.78
CA VAL A 503 -14.25 3.51 -32.93
C VAL A 503 -15.41 4.51 -32.94
N THR A 504 -16.05 4.74 -31.79
CA THR A 504 -17.17 5.68 -31.66
C THR A 504 -16.73 7.10 -32.02
N ALA A 505 -15.60 7.56 -31.48
CA ALA A 505 -15.07 8.89 -31.76
C ALA A 505 -14.63 9.05 -33.24
N LEU A 506 -14.02 8.01 -33.81
CA LEU A 506 -13.63 8.00 -35.23
C LEU A 506 -14.86 8.11 -36.15
N SER A 507 -15.94 7.40 -35.82
CA SER A 507 -17.17 7.34 -36.63
C SER A 507 -17.97 8.66 -36.62
N ALA A 508 -17.72 9.55 -35.66
CA ALA A 508 -18.33 10.88 -35.67
C ALA A 508 -17.57 11.91 -36.51
N ARG A 509 -16.36 11.57 -37.00
CA ARG A 509 -15.57 12.41 -37.91
C ARG A 509 -15.81 12.09 -39.39
N SER A 510 -16.29 10.88 -39.68
CA SER A 510 -16.71 10.41 -41.01
C SER A 510 -18.08 10.93 -41.36
#